data_AF-A0A7C6FB93-F1
#
_entry.id   AF-A0A7C6FB93-F1
#
_cell.length_a   1.000
_cell.length_b   1.000
_cell.length_c   1.000
_cell.angle_alpha   90.00
_cell.angle_beta   90.00
_cell.angle_gamma   90.00
#
_symmetry.space_group_name_H-M   'P 1'
#
loop_
_entity.id
_entity.type
_entity.pdbx_description
1 polymer ?
#
loop_
_entity_poly.entity_id
_entity_poly.type
_entity_poly.pdbx_seq_one_letter_code
_entity_poly.pdbx_strand_id
1 'polypeptide(L)'
;MSQLLDINVNEKLVALMEAHNMEVGQTDDYFFVDGLFPGIVAQAFEMERFEDSVVVQVDFTMLFPHDSFVESFVAHAMSVEAAVDNIFEQFEANVFHTFVMAFWGKAKKVENGVGSDIWEINGHKWEAIVSNYGYRGFDEFDSIIPEIDAVYDAIKNSIETYPVEKDIYAIRTVFTNTSTGEQVTEAL
;
A
#
# COMPACT_ATOMS: atom_id res chain seq x y z
N MET A 1 9.95 -22.67 2.73
CA MET A 1 8.46 -22.75 2.79
C MET A 1 8.07 -21.77 3.87
N SER A 2 7.20 -20.81 3.57
CA SER A 2 6.72 -19.86 4.56
C SER A 2 5.79 -20.57 5.55
N GLN A 3 5.85 -20.15 6.82
CA GLN A 3 5.07 -20.71 7.91
C GLN A 3 4.15 -19.62 8.48
N LEU A 4 2.84 -19.90 8.56
CA LEU A 4 1.90 -19.01 9.23
C LEU A 4 2.31 -18.84 10.70
N LEU A 5 2.42 -17.59 11.13
CA LEU A 5 2.74 -17.24 12.51
C LEU A 5 1.46 -17.22 13.35
N ASP A 6 1.51 -17.84 14.52
CA ASP A 6 0.44 -17.79 15.52
C ASP A 6 0.57 -16.49 16.34
N ILE A 7 0.36 -15.37 15.67
CA ILE A 7 0.38 -14.02 16.25
C ILE A 7 -0.84 -13.23 15.77
N ASN A 8 -1.40 -12.40 16.64
CA ASN A 8 -2.55 -11.57 16.29
C ASN A 8 -2.11 -10.23 15.68
N VAL A 9 -1.69 -10.23 14.40
CA VAL A 9 -1.36 -8.96 13.70
C VAL A 9 -2.59 -8.07 13.46
N ASN A 10 -3.80 -8.61 13.57
CA ASN A 10 -5.02 -7.81 13.41
C ASN A 10 -5.23 -6.82 14.56
N GLU A 11 -4.70 -7.08 15.76
CA GLU A 11 -4.70 -6.08 16.84
C GLU A 11 -3.94 -4.81 16.45
N LYS A 12 -2.80 -4.95 15.76
CA LYS A 12 -2.04 -3.81 15.25
C LYS A 12 -2.78 -3.09 14.12
N LEU A 13 -3.45 -3.84 13.25
CA LEU A 13 -4.26 -3.28 12.17
C LEU A 13 -5.45 -2.46 12.70
N VAL A 14 -6.18 -2.99 13.69
CA VAL A 14 -7.28 -2.26 14.34
C VAL A 14 -6.75 -1.01 15.03
N ALA A 15 -5.66 -1.12 15.79
CA ALA A 15 -5.05 0.04 16.46
C ALA A 15 -4.62 1.14 15.45
N LEU A 16 -4.10 0.75 14.28
CA LEU A 16 -3.75 1.68 13.20
C LEU A 16 -4.98 2.42 12.66
N MET A 17 -6.10 1.71 12.43
CA MET A 17 -7.36 2.31 11.99
C MET A 17 -7.98 3.24 13.06
N GLU A 18 -7.98 2.81 14.31
CA GLU A 18 -8.49 3.62 15.44
C GLU A 18 -7.67 4.89 15.65
N ALA A 19 -6.34 4.83 15.45
CA ALA A 19 -5.46 6.02 15.48
C ALA A 19 -5.85 7.08 14.43
N HIS A 20 -6.59 6.67 13.39
CA HIS A 20 -7.15 7.53 12.34
C HIS A 20 -8.62 7.91 12.56
N ASN A 21 -9.13 7.74 13.80
CA ASN A 21 -10.52 8.03 14.19
C ASN A 21 -11.58 7.27 13.37
N MET A 22 -11.27 6.04 12.95
CA MET A 22 -12.21 5.18 12.24
C MET A 22 -13.05 4.36 13.22
N GLU A 23 -14.34 4.20 12.93
CA GLU A 23 -15.19 3.24 13.64
C GLU A 23 -15.02 1.86 13.01
N VAL A 24 -14.36 0.94 13.74
CA VAL A 24 -14.05 -0.40 13.24
C VAL A 24 -15.10 -1.40 13.72
N GLY A 25 -15.85 -1.96 12.77
CA GLY A 25 -16.68 -3.15 12.96
C GLY A 25 -15.95 -4.41 12.52
N GLN A 26 -16.36 -5.56 13.06
CA GLN A 26 -15.77 -6.86 12.72
C GLN A 26 -16.85 -7.87 12.32
N THR A 27 -16.54 -8.64 11.28
CA THR A 27 -17.20 -9.91 10.94
C THR A 27 -16.30 -11.08 11.32
N ASP A 28 -16.72 -12.33 11.10
CA ASP A 28 -15.88 -13.49 11.41
C ASP A 28 -14.50 -13.44 10.70
N ASP A 29 -14.44 -12.84 9.50
CA ASP A 29 -13.25 -12.90 8.63
C ASP A 29 -12.56 -11.54 8.38
N TYR A 30 -13.28 -10.41 8.45
CA TYR A 30 -12.77 -9.09 8.06
C TYR A 30 -13.21 -7.97 9.00
N PHE A 31 -12.37 -6.92 9.07
CA PHE A 31 -12.70 -5.64 9.69
C PHE A 31 -13.24 -4.66 8.66
N PHE A 32 -14.26 -3.89 9.03
CA PHE A 32 -14.90 -2.89 8.17
C PHE A 32 -14.94 -1.55 8.87
N VAL A 33 -14.65 -0.48 8.14
CA VAL A 33 -14.78 0.89 8.65
C VAL A 33 -16.19 1.39 8.35
N ASP A 34 -16.89 1.92 9.35
CA ASP A 34 -18.28 2.41 9.25
C ASP A 34 -19.29 1.38 8.69
N GLY A 35 -18.96 0.08 8.73
CA GLY A 35 -19.76 -0.98 8.09
C GLY A 35 -19.78 -0.91 6.56
N LEU A 36 -18.81 -0.24 5.93
CA LEU A 36 -18.70 -0.05 4.50
C LEU A 36 -17.50 -0.81 3.93
N PHE A 37 -17.58 -1.18 2.64
CA PHE A 37 -16.45 -1.70 1.91
C PHE A 37 -15.37 -0.63 1.66
N PRO A 38 -14.10 -1.02 1.53
CA PRO A 38 -13.59 -2.39 1.62
C PRO A 38 -13.45 -2.89 3.07
N GLY A 39 -13.53 -4.21 3.23
CA GLY A 39 -13.08 -4.90 4.44
C GLY A 39 -11.57 -5.15 4.38
N ILE A 40 -10.90 -5.26 5.52
CA ILE A 40 -9.45 -5.49 5.60
C ILE A 40 -9.11 -6.52 6.69
N VAL A 41 -8.10 -7.34 6.45
CA VAL A 41 -7.50 -8.26 7.43
C VAL A 41 -6.00 -8.41 7.16
N ALA A 42 -5.21 -8.73 8.18
CA ALA A 42 -3.79 -9.01 8.08
C ALA A 42 -3.46 -10.44 8.53
N GLN A 43 -2.47 -11.05 7.86
CA GLN A 43 -1.89 -12.36 8.23
C GLN A 43 -0.37 -12.31 8.12
N ALA A 44 0.33 -12.93 9.08
CA ALA A 44 1.78 -12.90 9.14
C ALA A 44 2.40 -14.28 8.90
N PHE A 45 3.50 -14.30 8.14
CA PHE A 45 4.21 -15.51 7.77
C PHE A 45 5.70 -15.34 8.07
N GLU A 46 6.30 -16.33 8.74
CA GLU A 46 7.74 -16.47 8.80
C GLU A 46 8.23 -17.07 7.49
N MET A 47 9.05 -16.32 6.77
CA MET A 47 9.58 -16.73 5.49
C MET A 47 10.86 -17.55 5.66
N GLU A 48 11.76 -17.05 6.50
CA GLU A 48 13.06 -17.64 6.77
C GLU A 48 13.58 -17.20 8.14
N ARG A 49 14.30 -18.09 8.82
CA ARG A 49 14.92 -17.84 10.12
C ARG A 49 16.40 -18.14 10.08
N PHE A 50 17.19 -17.17 10.52
CA PHE A 50 18.63 -17.25 10.68
C PHE A 50 18.99 -17.33 12.17
N GLU A 51 20.28 -17.49 12.48
CA GLU A 51 20.78 -17.58 13.86
C GLU A 51 20.37 -16.38 14.72
N ASP A 52 20.53 -15.17 14.17
CA ASP A 52 20.30 -13.90 14.89
C ASP A 52 19.14 -13.07 14.32
N SER A 53 18.39 -13.58 13.33
CA SER A 53 17.37 -12.77 12.65
C SER A 53 16.29 -13.60 11.97
N VAL A 54 15.21 -12.93 11.57
CA VAL A 54 14.05 -13.53 10.91
C VAL A 54 13.55 -12.63 9.79
N VAL A 55 13.06 -13.27 8.72
CA VAL A 55 12.35 -12.62 7.62
C VAL A 55 10.88 -12.93 7.79
N VAL A 56 10.07 -11.89 7.91
CA VAL A 56 8.61 -11.99 8.06
C VAL A 56 7.95 -11.30 6.88
N GLN A 57 6.85 -11.88 6.41
CA GLN A 57 5.90 -11.26 5.49
C GLN A 57 4.58 -10.99 6.24
N VAL A 58 3.95 -9.84 6.01
CA VAL A 58 2.55 -9.62 6.37
C VAL A 58 1.76 -9.31 5.11
N ASP A 59 0.69 -10.05 4.93
CA ASP A 59 -0.28 -9.89 3.85
C ASP A 59 -1.49 -9.13 4.38
N PHE A 60 -1.79 -7.98 3.77
CA PHE A 60 -2.98 -7.19 4.01
C PHE A 60 -3.98 -7.48 2.90
N THR A 61 -5.05 -8.20 3.22
CA THR A 61 -6.09 -8.55 2.25
C THR A 61 -7.22 -7.52 2.30
N MET A 62 -7.48 -6.88 1.16
CA MET A 62 -8.59 -5.95 0.95
C MET A 62 -9.74 -6.67 0.24
N LEU A 63 -10.93 -6.65 0.85
CA LEU A 63 -12.15 -7.24 0.32
C LEU A 63 -13.07 -6.15 -0.22
N PHE A 64 -13.48 -6.25 -1.48
CA PHE A 64 -14.49 -5.42 -2.13
C PHE A 64 -15.75 -6.27 -2.43
N PRO A 65 -16.88 -5.66 -2.84
CA PRO A 65 -18.10 -6.42 -3.12
C PRO A 65 -17.95 -7.57 -4.13
N HIS A 66 -17.05 -7.41 -5.11
CA HIS A 66 -16.88 -8.34 -6.23
C HIS A 66 -15.42 -8.66 -6.56
N ASP A 67 -14.49 -8.18 -5.75
CA ASP A 67 -13.06 -8.38 -5.98
C ASP A 67 -12.31 -8.38 -4.64
N SER A 68 -11.05 -8.81 -4.68
CA SER A 68 -10.15 -8.70 -3.54
C SER A 68 -8.72 -8.60 -4.04
N PHE A 69 -7.88 -7.86 -3.34
CA PHE A 69 -6.45 -7.89 -3.60
C PHE A 69 -5.66 -8.00 -2.30
N VAL A 70 -4.40 -8.41 -2.43
CA VAL A 70 -3.48 -8.58 -1.30
C VAL A 70 -2.29 -7.66 -1.50
N GLU A 71 -1.96 -6.91 -0.46
CA GLU A 71 -0.73 -6.14 -0.37
C GLU A 71 0.23 -6.82 0.59
N SER A 72 1.39 -7.24 0.07
CA SER A 72 2.37 -8.02 0.81
C SER A 72 3.61 -7.19 1.12
N PHE A 73 4.01 -7.16 2.38
CA PHE A 73 5.20 -6.46 2.85
C PHE A 73 6.14 -7.43 3.55
N VAL A 74 7.44 -7.28 3.31
CA VAL A 74 8.48 -8.15 3.88
C VAL A 74 9.49 -7.30 4.66
N ALA A 75 9.87 -7.76 5.84
CA ALA A 75 10.95 -7.18 6.63
C ALA A 75 11.89 -8.25 7.20
N HIS A 76 13.16 -7.88 7.31
CA HIS A 76 14.21 -8.67 7.96
C HIS A 76 14.62 -7.95 9.25
N ALA A 77 14.47 -8.60 10.40
CA ALA A 77 14.80 -8.01 11.70
C ALA A 77 15.33 -9.06 12.70
N MET A 78 15.79 -8.60 13.86
CA MET A 78 16.30 -9.47 14.93
C MET A 78 15.20 -10.34 15.58
N SER A 79 13.93 -9.95 15.46
CA SER A 79 12.79 -10.66 16.03
C SER A 79 11.55 -10.54 15.13
N VAL A 80 10.59 -11.45 15.33
CA VAL A 80 9.31 -11.43 14.59
C VAL A 80 8.54 -10.15 14.88
N GLU A 81 8.50 -9.74 16.16
CA GLU A 81 7.83 -8.50 16.58
C GLU A 81 8.42 -7.26 15.90
N ALA A 82 9.75 -7.14 15.90
CA ALA A 82 10.43 -6.03 15.24
C ALA A 82 10.20 -6.03 13.71
N ALA A 83 10.16 -7.22 13.09
CA ALA A 83 9.85 -7.33 11.67
C ALA A 83 8.40 -6.91 11.37
N VAL A 84 7.43 -7.33 12.20
CA VAL A 84 6.03 -6.92 12.09
C VAL A 84 5.88 -5.42 12.28
N ASP A 85 6.53 -4.82 13.28
CA ASP A 85 6.48 -3.37 13.50
C ASP A 85 7.01 -2.59 12.28
N ASN A 86 8.17 -2.98 11.77
CA ASN A 86 8.74 -2.40 10.54
C ASN A 86 7.80 -2.53 9.34
N ILE A 87 7.05 -3.65 9.25
CA ILE A 87 6.09 -3.87 8.16
C ILE A 87 4.88 -2.96 8.33
N PHE A 88 4.33 -2.80 9.54
CA PHE A 88 3.21 -1.89 9.78
C PHE A 88 3.58 -0.42 9.52
N GLU A 89 4.79 0.00 9.90
CA GLU A 89 5.32 1.32 9.53
C GLU A 89 5.40 1.51 8.01
N GLN A 90 5.88 0.49 7.28
CA GLN A 90 5.94 0.53 5.81
C GLN A 90 4.55 0.52 5.18
N PHE A 91 3.63 -0.30 5.69
CA PHE A 91 2.26 -0.36 5.21
C PHE A 91 1.56 0.99 5.41
N GLU A 92 1.70 1.59 6.60
CA GLU A 92 1.15 2.90 6.93
C GLU A 92 1.67 3.97 5.97
N ALA A 93 2.99 4.05 5.81
CA ALA A 93 3.65 5.08 5.01
C ALA A 93 3.37 4.97 3.50
N ASN A 94 3.24 3.75 2.96
CA ASN A 94 3.19 3.54 1.50
C ASN A 94 1.78 3.32 0.96
N VAL A 95 0.87 2.71 1.73
CA VAL A 95 -0.39 2.18 1.17
C VAL A 95 -1.61 2.52 2.02
N PHE A 96 -1.52 2.40 3.35
CA PHE A 96 -2.69 2.58 4.23
C PHE A 96 -3.36 3.94 4.06
N HIS A 97 -2.58 5.02 4.05
CA HIS A 97 -3.10 6.38 3.87
C HIS A 97 -3.82 6.57 2.53
N THR A 98 -3.40 5.86 1.49
CA THR A 98 -4.08 5.84 0.19
C THR A 98 -5.46 5.20 0.34
N PHE A 99 -5.58 4.09 1.07
CA PHE A 99 -6.89 3.47 1.34
C PHE A 99 -7.79 4.34 2.19
N VAL A 100 -7.23 5.02 3.20
CA VAL A 100 -7.96 6.00 3.99
C VAL A 100 -8.62 7.05 3.10
N MET A 101 -7.84 7.64 2.20
CA MET A 101 -8.31 8.67 1.29
C MET A 101 -9.29 8.14 0.22
N ALA A 102 -9.04 6.94 -0.30
CA ALA A 102 -9.85 6.35 -1.37
C ALA A 102 -11.21 5.85 -0.90
N PHE A 103 -11.30 5.29 0.31
CA PHE A 103 -12.47 4.52 0.71
C PHE A 103 -13.11 4.98 2.03
N TRP A 104 -12.35 5.62 2.92
CA TRP A 104 -12.80 5.90 4.29
C TRP A 104 -12.84 7.40 4.59
N GLY A 105 -13.59 8.15 3.79
CA GLY A 105 -13.60 9.63 3.79
C GLY A 105 -14.03 10.33 5.10
N LYS A 106 -14.49 9.61 6.13
CA LYS A 106 -14.74 10.17 7.48
C LYS A 106 -13.52 10.10 8.40
N ALA A 107 -12.50 9.32 8.03
CA ALA A 107 -11.27 9.21 8.79
C ALA A 107 -10.57 10.57 8.92
N LYS A 108 -9.71 10.69 9.93
CA LYS A 108 -8.80 11.83 10.04
C LYS A 108 -8.05 11.99 8.72
N LYS A 109 -8.17 13.16 8.09
CA LYS A 109 -7.43 13.46 6.87
C LYS A 109 -5.95 13.26 7.10
N VAL A 110 -5.33 12.48 6.23
CA VAL A 110 -3.88 12.29 6.22
C VAL A 110 -3.29 13.56 5.63
N GLU A 111 -2.62 14.35 6.46
CA GLU A 111 -2.04 15.64 6.02
C GLU A 111 -0.71 15.44 5.25
N ASN A 112 -0.11 14.26 5.33
CA ASN A 112 1.25 14.00 4.83
C ASN A 112 1.27 13.11 3.57
N GLY A 113 1.13 13.75 2.42
CA GLY A 113 1.68 13.21 1.17
C GLY A 113 0.83 12.18 0.42
N VAL A 114 -0.46 12.11 0.71
CA VAL A 114 -1.43 11.51 -0.22
C VAL A 114 -2.23 12.62 -0.89
N GLY A 115 -2.16 12.67 -2.21
CA GLY A 115 -2.89 13.62 -3.05
C GLY A 115 -4.14 12.99 -3.67
N SER A 116 -5.06 13.84 -4.10
CA SER A 116 -6.21 13.46 -4.92
C SER A 116 -6.29 14.37 -6.15
N ASP A 117 -6.53 13.79 -7.33
CA ASP A 117 -6.73 14.51 -8.58
C ASP A 117 -7.90 13.88 -9.37
N ILE A 118 -8.38 14.57 -10.40
CA ILE A 118 -9.38 14.04 -11.34
C ILE A 118 -8.72 13.81 -12.68
N TRP A 119 -8.62 12.54 -13.09
CA TRP A 119 -8.03 12.15 -14.36
C TRP A 119 -9.10 11.78 -15.38
N GLU A 120 -8.82 12.03 -16.66
CA GLU A 120 -9.69 11.62 -17.75
C GLU A 120 -9.05 10.43 -18.48
N ILE A 121 -9.58 9.23 -18.26
CA ILE A 121 -9.06 7.98 -18.82
C ILE A 121 -10.15 7.36 -19.69
N ASN A 122 -9.87 7.13 -20.97
CA ASN A 122 -10.82 6.59 -21.96
C ASN A 122 -12.17 7.33 -22.02
N GLY A 123 -12.18 8.66 -21.81
CA GLY A 123 -13.39 9.48 -21.82
C GLY A 123 -14.22 9.41 -20.53
N HIS A 124 -13.73 8.75 -19.49
CA HIS A 124 -14.32 8.70 -18.16
C HIS A 124 -13.51 9.54 -17.18
N LYS A 125 -14.20 10.18 -16.22
CA LYS A 125 -13.55 10.89 -15.12
C LYS A 125 -13.31 9.94 -13.96
N TRP A 126 -12.07 9.87 -13.50
CA TRP A 126 -11.62 9.03 -12.41
C TRP A 126 -11.13 9.90 -11.27
N GLU A 127 -11.49 9.51 -10.04
CA GLU A 127 -10.80 10.00 -8.86
C GLU A 127 -9.48 9.24 -8.73
N ALA A 128 -8.37 9.95 -8.87
CA ALA A 128 -7.02 9.40 -8.73
C ALA A 128 -6.51 9.75 -7.33
N ILE A 129 -6.26 8.74 -6.50
CA ILE A 129 -5.62 8.89 -5.19
C ILE A 129 -4.16 8.49 -5.35
N VAL A 130 -3.25 9.44 -5.11
CA VAL A 130 -1.82 9.29 -5.38
C VAL A 130 -1.05 9.28 -4.06
N SER A 131 -0.37 8.18 -3.77
CA SER A 131 0.45 8.02 -2.57
C SER A 131 1.78 8.78 -2.66
N ASN A 132 2.50 8.86 -1.55
CA ASN A 132 3.90 9.28 -1.54
C ASN A 132 4.78 8.38 -2.41
N TYR A 133 5.89 8.94 -2.87
CA TYR A 133 6.98 8.18 -3.47
C TYR A 133 7.75 7.43 -2.37
N GLY A 134 7.86 6.11 -2.51
CA GLY A 134 8.82 5.32 -1.76
C GLY A 134 10.17 5.34 -2.45
N TYR A 135 11.22 5.84 -1.78
CA TYR A 135 12.59 5.79 -2.29
C TYR A 135 13.43 4.76 -1.54
N ARG A 136 14.09 3.88 -2.30
CA ARG A 136 15.07 2.92 -1.78
C ARG A 136 16.37 3.08 -2.57
N GLY A 137 17.35 3.75 -1.98
CA GLY A 137 18.66 3.98 -2.59
C GLY A 137 19.65 4.58 -1.61
N PHE A 138 20.92 4.69 -2.03
CA PHE A 138 22.00 5.23 -1.22
C PHE A 138 22.26 6.71 -1.45
N ASP A 139 21.89 7.22 -2.63
CA ASP A 139 22.07 8.62 -3.01
C ASP A 139 20.88 9.48 -2.56
N GLU A 140 21.01 10.80 -2.58
CA GLU A 140 19.89 11.69 -2.26
C GLU A 140 18.82 11.64 -3.37
N PHE A 141 17.54 11.56 -2.99
CA PHE A 141 16.41 11.40 -3.93
C PHE A 141 16.42 12.45 -5.05
N ASP A 142 16.59 13.73 -4.69
CA ASP A 142 16.59 14.86 -5.63
C ASP A 142 17.75 14.79 -6.64
N SER A 143 18.82 14.05 -6.32
CA SER A 143 19.94 13.84 -7.25
C SER A 143 19.65 12.75 -8.30
N ILE A 144 18.72 11.83 -8.00
CA ILE A 144 18.33 10.72 -8.87
C ILE A 144 17.12 11.09 -9.73
N ILE A 145 16.17 11.83 -9.17
CA ILE A 145 14.97 12.30 -9.88
C ILE A 145 14.96 13.83 -9.86
N PRO A 146 15.73 14.48 -10.74
CA PRO A 146 15.85 15.94 -10.75
C PRO A 146 14.58 16.65 -11.22
N GLU A 147 13.69 15.95 -11.96
CA GLU A 147 12.43 16.50 -12.48
C GLU A 147 11.25 15.60 -12.08
N ILE A 148 10.83 15.69 -10.81
CA ILE A 148 9.74 14.85 -10.26
C ILE A 148 8.41 15.04 -10.99
N ASP A 149 8.12 16.26 -11.45
CA ASP A 149 6.91 16.56 -12.21
C ASP A 149 6.89 15.83 -13.56
N ALA A 150 8.06 15.72 -14.23
CA ALA A 150 8.17 15.00 -15.48
C ALA A 150 7.96 13.48 -15.29
N VAL A 151 8.39 12.93 -14.15
CA VAL A 151 8.11 11.54 -13.79
C VAL A 151 6.63 11.34 -13.53
N TYR A 152 5.99 12.24 -12.78
CA TYR A 152 4.54 12.19 -12.56
C TYR A 152 3.76 12.24 -13.88
N ASP A 153 4.09 13.16 -14.79
CA ASP A 153 3.44 13.27 -16.09
C ASP A 153 3.65 12.02 -16.95
N ALA A 154 4.84 11.43 -16.93
CA ALA A 154 5.11 10.17 -17.65
C ALA A 154 4.27 9.01 -17.10
N ILE A 155 4.12 8.91 -15.77
CA ILE A 155 3.28 7.91 -15.11
C ILE A 155 1.81 8.12 -15.50
N LYS A 156 1.32 9.34 -15.35
CA LYS A 156 -0.07 9.70 -15.69
C LYS A 156 -0.38 9.37 -17.15
N ASN A 157 0.47 9.81 -18.09
CA ASN A 157 0.30 9.52 -19.52
C ASN A 157 0.27 8.02 -19.81
N SER A 158 1.08 7.22 -19.10
CA SER A 158 1.06 5.76 -19.24
C SER A 158 -0.27 5.18 -18.76
N ILE A 159 -0.74 5.59 -17.57
CA ILE A 159 -2.00 5.15 -16.96
C ILE A 159 -3.20 5.54 -17.83
N GLU A 160 -3.21 6.73 -18.43
CA GLU A 160 -4.29 7.20 -19.30
C GLU A 160 -4.49 6.33 -20.54
N THR A 161 -3.52 5.49 -20.91
CA THR A 161 -3.64 4.52 -22.02
C THR A 161 -4.19 3.15 -21.62
N TYR A 162 -4.38 2.88 -20.32
CA TYR A 162 -4.84 1.57 -19.87
C TYR A 162 -6.31 1.33 -20.23
N PRO A 163 -6.68 0.10 -20.64
CA PRO A 163 -8.08 -0.27 -20.81
C PRO A 163 -8.74 -0.44 -19.43
N VAL A 164 -9.32 0.65 -18.93
CA VAL A 164 -10.10 0.65 -17.68
C VAL A 164 -11.55 0.20 -17.94
N GLU A 165 -11.92 -0.97 -17.41
CA GLU A 165 -13.21 -1.66 -17.54
C GLU A 165 -13.89 -1.94 -16.18
N LYS A 166 -13.13 -1.90 -15.07
CA LYS A 166 -13.61 -2.13 -13.69
C LYS A 166 -13.81 -0.82 -12.94
N ASP A 167 -14.52 -0.84 -11.82
CA ASP A 167 -14.77 0.37 -11.01
C ASP A 167 -13.54 0.85 -10.20
N ILE A 168 -12.59 -0.03 -9.91
CA ILE A 168 -11.41 0.26 -9.07
C ILE A 168 -10.16 -0.37 -9.71
N TYR A 169 -9.07 0.41 -9.74
CA TYR A 169 -7.75 -0.01 -10.17
C TYR A 169 -6.70 0.37 -9.12
N ALA A 170 -5.76 -0.52 -8.84
CA ALA A 170 -4.63 -0.28 -7.95
C ALA A 170 -3.33 -0.37 -8.76
N ILE A 171 -2.75 0.78 -9.11
CA ILE A 171 -1.58 0.84 -10.01
C ILE A 171 -0.32 1.19 -9.21
N ARG A 172 0.74 0.40 -9.36
CA ARG A 172 2.04 0.61 -8.69
C ARG A 172 3.15 0.88 -9.69
N THR A 173 3.51 2.15 -9.86
CA THR A 173 4.68 2.48 -10.68
C THR A 173 5.97 2.37 -9.87
N VAL A 174 6.99 1.73 -10.44
CA VAL A 174 8.34 1.65 -9.86
C VAL A 174 9.33 2.36 -10.79
N PHE A 175 10.25 3.11 -10.22
CA PHE A 175 11.41 3.60 -10.97
C PHE A 175 12.65 2.86 -10.45
N THR A 176 13.33 2.13 -11.34
CA THR A 176 14.57 1.44 -10.99
C THR A 176 15.72 2.07 -11.76
N ASN A 177 16.65 2.72 -11.05
CA ASN A 177 17.88 3.18 -11.68
C ASN A 177 18.84 1.98 -11.86
N THR A 178 18.64 1.23 -12.93
CA THR A 178 19.66 0.27 -13.41
C THR A 178 20.78 1.05 -14.10
N SER A 179 21.98 0.50 -14.21
CA SER A 179 23.12 1.15 -14.87
C SER A 179 22.85 1.57 -16.34
N THR A 180 21.70 1.20 -16.91
CA THR A 180 21.22 1.59 -18.24
C THR A 180 20.09 2.65 -18.24
N GLY A 181 19.59 3.07 -17.07
CA GLY A 181 18.53 4.09 -16.96
C GLY A 181 17.14 3.64 -17.40
N GLU A 182 16.84 2.33 -17.35
CA GLU A 182 15.54 1.79 -17.79
C GLU A 182 14.44 1.97 -16.73
N GLN A 183 13.30 2.55 -17.14
CA GLN A 183 12.09 2.69 -16.33
C GLN A 183 11.20 1.44 -16.47
N VAL A 184 10.72 0.89 -15.36
CA VAL A 184 9.79 -0.26 -15.35
C VAL A 184 8.54 0.10 -14.55
N THR A 185 7.48 0.48 -15.24
CA THR A 185 6.15 0.62 -14.63
C THR A 185 5.47 -0.74 -14.55
N GLU A 186 5.14 -1.18 -13.34
CA GLU A 186 4.24 -2.31 -13.13
C GLU A 186 2.81 -1.78 -12.91
N ALA A 187 1.80 -2.53 -13.31
CA ALA A 187 0.42 -2.27 -12.96
C ALA A 187 -0.17 -3.61 -12.52
N LEU A 188 -0.81 -3.63 -11.35
CA LEU A 188 -1.40 -4.82 -10.75
C LEU A 188 -2.92 -4.84 -10.98
#